data_AF-A0A747XJE1-F1
#
_entry.id   AF-A0A747XJE1-F1
#
_cell.length_a   1.000
_cell.length_b   1.000
_cell.length_c   1.000
_cell.angle_alpha   90.00
_cell.angle_beta   90.00
_cell.angle_gamma   90.00
#
_symmetry.space_group_name_H-M   'P 1'
#
loop_
_entity.id
_entity.type
_entity.pdbx_description
1 polymer ?
#
loop_
_entity_poly.entity_id
_entity_poly.type
_entity_poly.pdbx_seq_one_letter_code
_entity_poly.pdbx_strand_id
1 'polypeptide(L)'
;MTAHNTVPECYNLESVYDERINPLMQQIIAICREHNMPMVASFAYENCEEKGRCYCTTALTFEGRHIKEFAEATSVIPAAVVPEEVPATLRDEIIDLCDGYEIGDVGAQEIWSACRLFMIQGESLPALV
;
A
#
# COMPACT_ATOMS: atom_id res chain seq x y z
N MET A 1 -27.48 -24.51 -19.86
CA MET A 1 -26.79 -23.33 -20.41
C MET A 1 -26.55 -22.37 -19.26
N THR A 2 -25.46 -22.55 -18.52
CA THR A 2 -25.04 -21.62 -17.47
C THR A 2 -24.30 -20.49 -18.16
N ALA A 3 -24.83 -19.27 -18.06
CA ALA A 3 -24.15 -18.08 -18.55
C ALA A 3 -22.76 -18.01 -17.90
N HIS A 4 -21.71 -18.09 -18.72
CA HIS A 4 -20.38 -17.72 -18.29
C HIS A 4 -20.48 -16.24 -17.90
N ASN A 5 -20.45 -15.97 -16.60
CA ASN A 5 -20.34 -14.64 -16.06
C ASN A 5 -18.96 -14.12 -16.46
N THR A 6 -18.86 -13.53 -17.66
CA THR A 6 -17.62 -12.95 -18.18
C THR A 6 -17.33 -11.72 -17.34
N VAL A 7 -16.53 -11.90 -16.29
CA VAL A 7 -15.92 -10.79 -15.56
C VAL A 7 -15.17 -9.96 -16.61
N PRO A 8 -15.42 -8.63 -16.70
CA PRO A 8 -14.71 -7.77 -17.62
C PRO A 8 -13.20 -7.96 -17.46
N GLU A 9 -12.49 -8.18 -18.57
CA GLU A 9 -11.03 -8.36 -18.54
C GLU A 9 -10.35 -7.10 -18.00
N CYS A 10 -10.87 -5.91 -18.33
CA CYS A 10 -10.48 -4.64 -17.71
C CYS A 10 -11.58 -4.10 -16.78
N TYR A 11 -11.19 -3.57 -15.62
CA TYR A 11 -12.10 -2.96 -14.64
C TYR A 11 -11.36 -1.92 -13.79
N ASN A 12 -12.08 -0.93 -13.28
CA ASN A 12 -11.62 -0.05 -12.20
C ASN A 12 -12.71 0.03 -11.13
N LEU A 13 -12.38 -0.46 -9.94
CA LEU A 13 -13.20 -0.53 -8.74
C LEU A 13 -12.53 0.20 -7.56
N GLU A 14 -11.64 1.15 -7.86
CA GLU A 14 -10.90 1.92 -6.86
C GLU A 14 -11.85 2.63 -5.89
N SER A 15 -12.90 3.30 -6.41
CA SER A 15 -13.91 3.94 -5.56
C SER A 15 -14.66 2.95 -4.66
N VAL A 16 -14.95 1.74 -5.15
CA VAL A 16 -15.58 0.69 -4.33
C VAL A 16 -14.64 0.25 -3.21
N TYR A 17 -13.34 0.10 -3.53
CA TYR A 17 -12.34 -0.25 -2.53
C TYR A 17 -12.24 0.85 -1.46
N ASP A 18 -12.05 2.10 -1.88
CA ASP A 18 -11.82 3.23 -0.98
C ASP A 18 -13.04 3.55 -0.11
N GLU A 19 -14.24 3.56 -0.67
CA GLU A 19 -15.44 3.96 0.06
C GLU A 19 -16.00 2.84 0.95
N ARG A 20 -15.80 1.57 0.56
CA ARG A 20 -16.49 0.44 1.21
C ARG A 20 -15.56 -0.58 1.85
N ILE A 21 -14.41 -0.87 1.24
CA ILE A 21 -13.51 -1.92 1.72
C ILE A 21 -12.47 -1.34 2.68
N ASN A 22 -11.83 -0.22 2.33
CA ASN A 22 -10.79 0.40 3.15
C ASN A 22 -11.27 0.69 4.59
N PRO A 23 -12.45 1.29 4.85
CA PRO A 23 -12.91 1.52 6.23
C PRO A 23 -13.13 0.24 7.04
N LEU A 24 -13.50 -0.86 6.38
CA LEU A 24 -13.64 -2.18 7.02
C LEU A 24 -12.28 -2.82 7.27
N MET A 25 -11.34 -2.69 6.33
CA MET A 25 -9.98 -3.16 6.49
C MET A 25 -9.27 -2.49 7.66
N GLN A 26 -9.45 -1.19 7.87
CA GLN A 26 -8.91 -0.50 9.05
C GLN A 26 -9.42 -1.13 10.37
N GLN A 27 -10.71 -1.45 10.46
CA GLN A 27 -11.28 -2.11 11.62
C GLN A 27 -10.72 -3.53 11.80
N ILE A 28 -10.61 -4.29 10.72
CA ILE A 28 -10.04 -5.65 10.72
C ILE A 28 -8.58 -5.63 11.18
N ILE A 29 -7.77 -4.70 10.64
CA ILE A 29 -6.35 -4.54 11.00
C ILE A 29 -6.22 -4.22 12.49
N ALA A 30 -7.06 -3.33 13.02
CA ALA A 30 -7.06 -3.00 14.44
C ALA A 30 -7.31 -4.24 15.32
N ILE A 31 -8.35 -5.02 15.01
CA ILE A 31 -8.68 -6.27 15.73
C ILE A 31 -7.54 -7.28 15.65
N CYS A 32 -6.97 -7.48 14.45
CA CYS A 32 -5.87 -8.42 14.26
C CYS A 32 -4.61 -8.01 15.04
N ARG A 33 -4.31 -6.71 15.10
CA ARG A 33 -3.21 -6.18 15.93
C ARG A 33 -3.47 -6.38 17.42
N GLU A 34 -4.66 -6.07 17.92
CA GLU A 34 -5.02 -6.23 19.33
C GLU A 34 -4.82 -7.67 19.83
N HIS A 35 -5.13 -8.66 19.00
CA HIS A 35 -5.04 -10.08 19.37
C HIS A 35 -3.79 -10.80 18.87
N ASN A 36 -2.83 -10.08 18.28
CA ASN A 36 -1.66 -10.65 17.62
C ASN A 36 -2.03 -11.77 16.62
N MET A 37 -3.07 -11.53 15.82
CA MET A 37 -3.63 -12.50 14.89
C MET A 37 -3.03 -12.29 13.50
N PRO A 38 -2.16 -13.20 13.01
CA PRO A 38 -1.58 -13.07 11.68
C PRO A 38 -2.68 -13.03 10.61
N MET A 39 -2.48 -12.21 9.59
CA MET A 39 -3.45 -12.03 8.50
C MET A 39 -2.73 -11.74 7.19
N VAL A 40 -3.29 -12.24 6.09
CA VAL A 40 -3.03 -11.74 4.73
C VAL A 40 -4.36 -11.49 4.05
N ALA A 41 -4.53 -10.29 3.48
CA ALA A 41 -5.67 -9.92 2.65
C ALA A 41 -5.15 -9.18 1.40
N SER A 42 -5.67 -9.53 0.23
CA SER A 42 -5.32 -8.88 -1.04
C SER A 42 -6.54 -8.69 -1.91
N PHE A 43 -6.70 -7.49 -2.46
CA PHE A 43 -7.83 -7.12 -3.31
C PHE A 43 -7.29 -6.52 -4.61
N ALA A 44 -7.63 -7.14 -5.75
CA ALA A 44 -7.38 -6.57 -7.06
C ALA A 44 -8.53 -5.60 -7.39
N TYR A 45 -8.25 -4.30 -7.38
CA TYR A 45 -9.27 -3.26 -7.58
C TYR A 45 -9.21 -2.61 -8.96
N GLU A 46 -8.11 -2.76 -9.70
CA GLU A 46 -8.00 -2.27 -11.08
C GLU A 46 -7.29 -3.30 -11.95
N ASN A 47 -7.73 -3.41 -13.20
CA ASN A 47 -7.02 -4.06 -14.28
C ASN A 47 -7.21 -3.24 -15.56
N CYS A 48 -6.12 -2.73 -16.14
CA CYS A 48 -6.14 -2.07 -17.43
C CYS A 48 -4.91 -2.44 -18.26
N GLU A 49 -4.98 -2.25 -19.58
CA GLU A 49 -3.88 -2.62 -20.50
C GLU A 49 -2.60 -1.84 -20.23
N GLU A 50 -2.71 -0.58 -19.79
CA GLU A 50 -1.56 0.32 -19.58
C GLU A 50 -0.84 0.08 -18.26
N LYS A 51 -1.58 -0.01 -17.14
CA LYS A 51 -1.02 -0.14 -15.79
C LYS A 51 -0.93 -1.60 -15.31
N GLY A 52 -1.58 -2.52 -16.03
CA GLY A 52 -1.76 -3.89 -15.57
C GLY A 52 -2.74 -3.98 -14.41
N ARG A 53 -2.50 -4.91 -13.48
CA ARG A 53 -3.36 -5.14 -12.30
C ARG A 53 -2.84 -4.37 -11.10
N CYS A 54 -3.71 -3.56 -10.49
CA CYS A 54 -3.46 -2.89 -9.22
C CYS A 54 -4.07 -3.71 -8.08
N TYR A 55 -3.29 -3.86 -7.01
CA TYR A 55 -3.68 -4.61 -5.82
C TYR A 55 -3.50 -3.74 -4.58
N CYS A 56 -4.37 -3.91 -3.60
CA CYS A 56 -4.08 -3.53 -2.22
C CYS A 56 -3.89 -4.79 -1.40
N THR A 57 -2.69 -4.97 -0.86
CA THR A 57 -2.32 -6.14 -0.05
C THR A 57 -1.88 -5.69 1.33
N THR A 58 -2.47 -6.28 2.35
CA THR A 58 -2.09 -6.11 3.74
C THR A 58 -1.64 -7.46 4.30
N ALA A 59 -0.45 -7.49 4.88
CA ALA A 59 0.07 -8.64 5.61
C ALA A 59 0.46 -8.20 7.02
N LEU A 60 -0.05 -8.92 8.02
CA LEU A 60 0.29 -8.74 9.43
C LEU A 60 0.98 -10.01 9.92
N THR A 61 2.19 -9.83 10.44
CA THR A 61 2.98 -10.89 11.07
C THR A 61 3.28 -10.48 12.51
N PHE A 62 3.41 -11.47 13.38
CA PHE A 62 3.68 -11.26 14.80
C PHE A 62 4.75 -12.24 15.26
N GLU A 63 5.61 -11.79 16.18
CA GLU A 63 6.67 -12.63 16.73
C GLU A 63 6.10 -13.92 17.35
N GLY A 64 6.74 -15.06 17.09
CA GLY A 64 6.29 -16.37 17.56
C GLY A 64 5.03 -16.93 16.88
N ARG A 65 4.42 -16.19 15.94
CA ARG A 65 3.21 -16.62 15.19
C ARG A 65 3.43 -16.55 13.68
N HIS A 66 4.48 -17.21 13.22
CA HIS A 66 4.79 -17.30 11.79
C HIS A 66 3.93 -18.37 11.10
N ILE A 67 3.24 -17.97 10.04
CA ILE A 67 2.45 -18.87 9.17
C ILE A 67 3.16 -18.94 7.82
N LYS A 68 3.68 -20.13 7.48
CA LYS A 68 4.49 -20.34 6.29
C LYS A 68 3.72 -20.02 5.01
N GLU A 69 2.46 -20.44 4.95
CA GLU A 69 1.56 -20.24 3.83
C GLU A 69 1.31 -18.75 3.56
N PHE A 70 1.29 -17.93 4.61
CA PHE A 70 1.12 -16.48 4.49
C PHE A 70 2.39 -15.84 3.91
N ALA A 71 3.57 -16.26 4.37
CA ALA A 71 4.84 -15.80 3.81
C ALA A 71 4.97 -16.18 2.32
N GLU A 72 4.63 -17.42 1.97
CA GLU A 72 4.63 -17.89 0.58
C GLU A 72 3.64 -17.10 -0.28
N ALA A 73 2.41 -16.88 0.20
CA ALA A 73 1.41 -16.08 -0.52
C ALA A 73 1.90 -14.65 -0.76
N THR A 74 2.48 -13.99 0.25
CA THR A 74 3.01 -12.64 0.09
C THR A 74 4.24 -12.57 -0.82
N SER A 75 5.01 -13.65 -0.97
CA SER A 75 6.20 -13.67 -1.83
C SER A 75 5.88 -13.62 -3.33
N VAL A 76 4.67 -14.03 -3.72
CA VAL A 76 4.21 -14.07 -5.11
C VAL A 76 3.26 -12.92 -5.46
N ILE A 77 2.80 -12.16 -4.46
CA ILE A 77 2.01 -10.95 -4.67
C ILE A 77 2.99 -9.79 -4.92
N PRO A 78 2.83 -9.02 -6.01
CA PRO A 78 3.71 -7.89 -6.29
C PRO A 78 3.66 -6.89 -5.12
N ALA A 79 4.83 -6.58 -4.54
CA ALA A 79 4.94 -5.49 -3.59
C ALA A 79 4.76 -4.16 -4.34
N ALA A 80 4.14 -3.16 -3.69
CA ALA A 80 4.20 -1.79 -4.18
C ALA A 80 5.68 -1.38 -4.28
N VAL A 81 6.17 -1.14 -5.49
CA VAL A 81 7.54 -0.69 -5.70
C VAL A 81 7.60 0.78 -5.32
N VAL A 82 8.18 1.07 -4.15
CA VAL A 82 8.48 2.46 -3.78
C VAL A 82 9.79 2.85 -4.48
N PRO A 83 9.75 3.76 -5.47
CA PRO A 83 10.93 4.10 -6.26
C PRO A 83 12.03 4.70 -5.37
N GLU A 84 13.29 4.47 -5.72
CA GLU A 84 14.43 5.01 -4.97
C GLU A 84 14.52 6.54 -5.12
N GLU A 85 14.27 7.02 -6.33
CA GLU A 85 14.20 8.45 -6.64
C GLU A 85 12.77 8.98 -6.47
N VAL A 86 12.66 10.22 -5.99
CA VAL A 86 11.39 10.92 -5.90
C VAL A 86 10.80 11.13 -7.30
N PRO A 87 9.57 10.68 -7.58
CA PRO A 87 8.92 10.96 -8.85
C PRO A 87 8.80 12.46 -9.08
N ALA A 88 9.02 12.93 -10.32
CA ALA A 88 9.08 14.35 -10.63
C ALA A 88 7.83 15.15 -10.17
N THR A 89 6.64 14.56 -10.32
CA THR A 89 5.39 15.19 -9.86
C THR A 89 5.34 15.34 -8.34
N LEU A 90 5.79 14.32 -7.60
CA LEU A 90 5.84 14.36 -6.14
C LEU A 90 6.96 15.27 -5.64
N ARG A 91 8.07 15.39 -6.37
CA ARG A 91 9.17 16.30 -6.04
C ARG A 91 8.66 17.74 -6.00
N ASP A 92 7.96 18.15 -7.05
CA ASP A 92 7.44 19.50 -7.17
C ASP A 92 6.40 19.78 -6.06
N GLU A 93 5.52 18.81 -5.76
CA GLU A 93 4.58 18.89 -4.63
C GLU A 93 5.28 19.00 -3.26
N ILE A 94 6.38 18.27 -3.03
CA ILE A 94 7.15 18.35 -1.77
C ILE A 94 7.80 19.73 -1.63
N ILE A 95 8.32 20.30 -2.73
CA ILE A 95 8.88 21.65 -2.75
C ILE A 95 7.80 22.67 -2.38
N ASP A 96 6.63 22.58 -2.99
CA ASP A 96 5.50 23.48 -2.71
C ASP A 96 4.99 23.35 -1.26
N LEU A 97 4.93 22.14 -0.71
CA LEU A 97 4.53 21.93 0.70
C LEU A 97 5.52 22.53 1.70
N CYS A 98 6.78 22.63 1.31
CA CYS A 98 7.85 23.21 2.11
C CYS A 98 8.08 24.71 1.81
N ASP A 99 7.09 25.39 1.21
CA ASP A 99 7.18 26.81 0.89
C ASP A 99 7.63 27.65 2.11
N GLY A 100 8.63 28.50 1.88
CA GLY A 100 9.38 29.22 2.93
C GLY A 100 10.70 28.55 3.37
N TYR A 101 10.99 27.32 2.93
CA TYR A 101 12.29 26.67 3.07
C TYR A 101 12.86 26.37 1.67
N GLU A 102 14.06 26.89 1.37
CA GLU A 102 14.75 26.59 0.10
C GLU A 102 15.32 25.16 0.12
N ILE A 103 14.47 24.16 -0.06
CA ILE A 103 14.87 22.74 -0.05
C ILE A 103 15.36 22.27 -1.43
N GLY A 104 14.75 22.77 -2.51
CA GLY A 104 15.02 22.36 -3.88
C GLY A 104 14.91 20.84 -4.11
N ASP A 105 15.42 20.37 -5.26
CA ASP A 105 15.34 18.96 -5.64
C ASP A 105 16.05 18.01 -4.66
N VAL A 106 17.19 18.46 -4.11
CA VAL A 106 17.99 17.67 -3.16
C VAL A 106 17.23 17.46 -1.86
N GLY A 107 16.64 18.51 -1.29
CA GLY A 107 15.86 18.39 -0.06
C GLY A 107 14.58 17.59 -0.26
N ALA A 108 13.93 17.70 -1.44
CA ALA A 108 12.78 16.85 -1.77
C ALA A 108 13.16 15.35 -1.85
N GLN A 109 14.34 15.03 -2.39
CA GLN A 109 14.85 13.66 -2.40
C GLN A 109 15.19 13.14 -1.00
N GLU A 110 15.73 13.98 -0.11
CA GLU A 110 16.00 13.59 1.29
C GLU A 110 14.71 13.25 2.05
N ILE A 111 13.68 14.10 1.89
CA ILE A 111 12.35 13.87 2.47
C ILE A 111 11.75 12.57 1.93
N TRP A 112 11.79 12.37 0.61
CA TRP A 112 11.34 11.13 -0.02
C TRP A 112 12.06 9.90 0.52
N SER A 113 13.39 9.97 0.68
CA SER A 113 14.21 8.86 1.18
C SER A 113 13.81 8.46 2.60
N ALA A 114 13.51 9.44 3.47
CA ALA A 114 13.01 9.19 4.82
C ALA A 114 11.62 8.53 4.81
N CYS A 115 10.68 9.06 4.02
CA CYS A 115 9.35 8.49 3.87
C CYS A 115 9.38 7.07 3.27
N ARG A 116 10.26 6.85 2.28
CA ARG A 116 10.47 5.55 1.63
C ARG A 116 10.98 4.51 2.61
N LEU A 117 11.96 4.84 3.44
CA LEU A 117 12.46 3.94 4.48
C LEU A 117 11.31 3.50 5.39
N PHE A 118 10.46 4.43 5.81
CA PHE A 118 9.30 4.14 6.64
C PHE A 118 8.28 3.24 5.93
N MET A 119 7.96 3.53 4.66
CA MET A 119 7.05 2.72 3.85
C MET A 119 7.54 1.27 3.65
N ILE A 120 8.87 1.07 3.58
CA ILE A 120 9.48 -0.25 3.43
C ILE A 120 9.60 -0.99 4.78
N GLN A 121 9.81 -0.27 5.88
CA GLN A 121 10.04 -0.85 7.21
C GLN A 121 8.75 -1.16 8.00
N GLY A 122 7.61 -0.57 7.63
CA GLY A 122 6.30 -1.00 8.13
C GLY A 122 6.03 -0.81 9.63
N GLU A 123 6.74 0.10 10.32
CA GLU A 123 6.48 0.42 11.73
C GLU A 123 5.59 1.66 11.88
N SER A 124 4.77 1.69 12.93
CA SER A 124 3.82 2.77 13.23
C SER A 124 4.54 4.11 13.47
N LEU A 125 3.93 5.22 13.02
CA LEU A 125 4.30 6.55 13.51
C LEU A 125 4.25 6.53 15.05
N PRO A 126 5.31 6.89 15.78
CA PRO A 126 5.13 7.28 17.16
C PRO A 126 4.15 8.45 17.16
N ALA A 127 3.12 8.37 18.00
CA ALA A 127 2.27 9.53 18.27
C ALA A 127 3.20 10.70 18.62
N LEU A 128 3.21 11.74 17.78
CA LEU A 128 3.90 12.98 18.08
C LEU A 128 3.26 13.54 19.36
N VAL A 129 4.01 13.47 20.46
CA VAL A 129 3.69 14.11 21.75
C VAL A 129 4.17 15.55 21.69
#